data_AF-A0A0D0CVP0-F1
#
_entry.id   AF-A0A0D0CVP0-F1
#
_cell.length_a   1.000
_cell.length_b   1.000
_cell.length_c   1.000
_cell.angle_alpha   90.00
_cell.angle_beta   90.00
_cell.angle_gamma   90.00
#
_symmetry.space_group_name_H-M   'P 1'
#
loop_
_entity.id
_entity.type
_entity.pdbx_description
1 polymer ?
#
loop_
_entity_poly.entity_id
_entity_poly.type
_entity_poly.pdbx_seq_one_letter_code
_entity_poly.pdbx_strand_id
1 'polypeptide(L)'
;MMMVLPKCLPTLQQLNAGIWTHPDNVFCTEHTKDSFISCNTNMAPNQLVILCDKHIPILSTLKLEIPHAQNKSNRNFHNIDWEEFNKSLLPRLGQMGPPCTITTQAEFGRAASNLTRAIQETIKEVVPLSKPSPHLKQWWNHDLALMRHKVVKLNYES
;
A
#
# COMPACT_ATOMS: atom_id res chain seq x y z
N MET A 1 -15.06 -19.60 3.84
CA MET A 1 -13.77 -18.97 4.20
C MET A 1 -13.08 -19.87 5.20
N MET A 2 -11.81 -20.16 5.03
CA MET A 2 -11.05 -21.15 5.80
C MET A 2 -9.74 -20.55 6.32
N MET A 3 -9.30 -20.95 7.50
CA MET A 3 -8.02 -20.53 8.08
C MET A 3 -6.88 -21.36 7.48
N VAL A 4 -5.86 -20.69 6.92
CA VAL A 4 -4.70 -21.32 6.26
C VAL A 4 -3.48 -21.35 7.18
N LEU A 5 -3.32 -20.31 8.00
CA LEU A 5 -2.29 -20.31 9.03
C LEU A 5 -2.63 -21.39 10.08
N PRO A 6 -1.70 -22.31 10.40
CA PRO A 6 -1.98 -23.37 11.37
C PRO A 6 -2.41 -22.80 12.72
N LYS A 7 -3.48 -23.37 13.27
CA LYS A 7 -3.94 -23.02 14.63
C LYS A 7 -2.81 -23.26 15.63
N CYS A 8 -2.71 -22.38 16.63
CA CYS A 8 -1.72 -22.42 17.70
C CYS A 8 -0.28 -22.07 17.29
N LEU A 9 -0.06 -21.58 16.07
CA LEU A 9 1.26 -21.12 15.64
C LEU A 9 1.52 -19.69 16.15
N PRO A 10 2.52 -19.43 17.00
CA PRO A 10 2.69 -18.09 17.58
C PRO A 10 3.07 -17.06 16.51
N THR A 11 2.36 -15.93 16.49
CA THR A 11 2.63 -14.80 15.58
C THR A 11 3.09 -13.54 16.30
N LEU A 12 2.99 -13.52 17.64
CA LEU A 12 3.44 -12.42 18.46
C LEU A 12 4.11 -12.92 19.73
N GLN A 13 5.23 -12.29 20.11
CA GLN A 13 5.84 -12.40 21.44
C GLN A 13 5.63 -11.10 22.21
N GLN A 14 4.94 -11.18 23.35
CA GLN A 14 4.87 -10.07 24.29
C GLN A 14 6.19 -9.98 25.06
N LEU A 15 6.95 -8.90 24.89
CA LEU A 15 8.32 -8.83 25.42
C LEU A 15 8.37 -8.78 26.95
N ASN A 16 7.40 -8.14 27.58
CA ASN A 16 7.39 -7.95 29.04
C ASN A 16 7.04 -9.24 29.81
N ALA A 17 6.28 -10.13 29.20
CA ALA A 17 5.78 -11.35 29.83
C ALA A 17 6.37 -12.64 29.22
N GLY A 18 7.05 -12.54 28.07
CA GLY A 18 7.52 -13.70 27.30
C GLY A 18 6.39 -14.57 26.74
N ILE A 19 5.14 -14.10 26.80
CA ILE A 19 3.96 -14.84 26.38
C ILE A 19 3.88 -14.80 24.85
N TRP A 20 3.68 -15.97 24.28
CA TRP A 20 3.44 -16.16 22.86
C TRP A 20 1.94 -16.20 22.58
N THR A 21 1.48 -15.37 21.66
CA THR A 21 0.07 -15.30 21.25
C THR A 21 -0.07 -15.42 19.72
N HIS A 22 -1.29 -15.74 19.28
CA HIS A 22 -1.68 -15.87 17.86
C HIS A 22 -2.82 -14.88 17.55
N PRO A 23 -2.56 -13.56 17.55
CA PRO A 23 -3.56 -12.58 17.13
C PRO A 23 -3.73 -12.52 15.61
N ASP A 24 -2.68 -12.85 14.84
CA ASP A 24 -2.65 -12.67 13.39
C ASP A 24 -3.17 -13.91 12.67
N ASN A 25 -4.03 -13.75 11.66
CA ASN A 25 -4.65 -14.87 10.95
C ASN A 25 -4.50 -14.71 9.43
N VAL A 26 -4.36 -15.84 8.73
CA VAL A 26 -4.45 -15.89 7.26
C VAL A 26 -5.64 -16.75 6.87
N PHE A 27 -6.53 -16.18 6.06
CA PHE A 27 -7.72 -16.86 5.56
C PHE A 27 -7.70 -16.97 4.04
N CYS A 28 -8.33 -18.03 3.53
CA CYS A 28 -8.58 -18.21 2.11
C CYS A 28 -10.03 -18.59 1.83
N THR A 29 -10.39 -18.55 0.56
CA THR A 29 -11.63 -19.11 0.03
C THR A 29 -11.41 -20.56 -0.36
N GLU A 30 -12.48 -21.31 -0.59
CA GLU A 30 -12.38 -22.70 -1.04
C GLU A 30 -11.64 -22.82 -2.37
N HIS A 31 -11.91 -21.91 -3.31
CA HIS A 31 -11.28 -21.88 -4.63
C HIS A 31 -9.79 -21.50 -4.63
N THR A 32 -9.27 -20.90 -3.56
CA THR A 32 -7.84 -20.55 -3.45
C THR A 32 -7.05 -21.51 -2.56
N LYS A 33 -7.71 -22.50 -1.94
CA LYS A 33 -7.09 -23.42 -0.99
C LYS A 33 -5.91 -24.17 -1.62
N ASP A 34 -6.13 -24.74 -2.81
CA ASP A 34 -5.13 -25.57 -3.49
C ASP A 34 -3.98 -24.74 -4.08
N SER A 35 -4.12 -23.41 -4.11
CA SER A 35 -3.03 -22.50 -4.47
C SER A 35 -2.03 -22.33 -3.33
N PHE A 36 -2.37 -22.60 -2.07
CA PHE A 36 -1.40 -22.51 -0.97
C PHE A 36 -0.52 -23.76 -0.93
N ILE A 37 0.79 -23.58 -1.16
CA ILE A 37 1.80 -24.61 -0.92
C ILE A 37 2.12 -24.70 0.57
N SER A 38 2.24 -23.54 1.24
CA SER A 38 2.51 -23.46 2.69
C SER A 38 2.09 -22.12 3.27
N CYS A 39 1.81 -22.09 4.57
CA CYS A 39 1.59 -20.88 5.36
C CYS A 39 2.13 -21.13 6.76
N ASN A 40 3.17 -20.40 7.17
CA ASN A 40 3.84 -20.59 8.46
C ASN A 40 4.49 -19.28 8.94
N THR A 41 5.04 -19.23 10.15
CA THR A 41 5.84 -18.08 10.62
C THR A 41 7.30 -18.31 10.33
N ASN A 42 8.01 -17.23 9.99
CA ASN A 42 9.45 -17.27 9.76
C ASN A 42 10.17 -16.82 11.03
N MET A 43 10.60 -17.77 11.85
CA MET A 43 11.39 -17.53 13.04
C MET A 43 12.90 -17.55 12.69
N ALA A 44 13.35 -16.61 11.86
CA ALA A 44 14.78 -16.46 11.62
C ALA A 44 15.45 -15.87 12.88
N PRO A 45 16.52 -16.49 13.43
CA PRO A 45 17.15 -16.07 14.70
C PRO A 45 17.62 -14.61 14.72
N ASN A 46 17.91 -14.02 13.57
CA ASN A 46 18.57 -12.72 13.44
C ASN A 46 17.63 -11.57 13.01
N GLN A 47 16.30 -11.78 12.94
CA GLN A 47 15.34 -10.77 12.45
C GLN A 47 14.54 -10.07 13.55
N LEU A 48 14.80 -10.38 14.83
CA LEU A 48 14.05 -9.82 15.95
C LEU A 48 14.59 -8.44 16.36
N VAL A 49 14.06 -7.39 15.73
CA VAL A 49 14.29 -5.99 16.14
C VAL A 49 13.72 -5.76 17.55
N ILE A 50 14.43 -4.95 18.33
CA ILE A 50 14.20 -4.67 19.76
C ILE A 50 13.18 -3.54 19.90
N LEU A 51 11.87 -3.81 19.78
CA LEU A 51 10.82 -2.90 20.24
C LEU A 51 9.60 -3.68 20.77
N CYS A 52 8.84 -3.02 21.65
CA CYS A 52 8.03 -3.53 22.76
C CYS A 52 7.01 -4.66 22.55
N ASP A 53 6.74 -5.11 21.32
CA ASP A 53 6.08 -6.39 21.02
C ASP A 53 6.66 -6.94 19.71
N LYS A 54 7.02 -8.23 19.68
CA LYS A 54 7.65 -8.85 18.51
C LYS A 54 6.61 -9.61 17.70
N HIS A 55 5.99 -8.96 16.73
CA HIS A 55 5.28 -9.66 15.68
C HIS A 55 6.28 -10.47 14.83
N ILE A 56 5.95 -11.74 14.58
CA ILE A 56 6.73 -12.62 13.73
C ILE A 56 6.13 -12.56 12.31
N PRO A 57 6.97 -12.42 11.26
CA PRO A 57 6.48 -12.48 9.89
C PRO A 57 5.78 -13.80 9.58
N ILE A 58 4.58 -13.72 8.99
CA ILE A 58 3.90 -14.87 8.38
C ILE A 58 4.36 -15.01 6.93
N LEU A 59 4.90 -16.17 6.60
CA LEU A 59 5.35 -16.55 5.27
C LEU A 59 4.31 -17.49 4.62
N SER A 60 3.67 -17.01 3.55
CA SER A 60 2.79 -17.81 2.72
C SER A 60 3.41 -18.05 1.36
N THR A 61 3.48 -19.31 0.94
CA THR A 61 3.93 -19.69 -0.41
C THR A 61 2.72 -20.15 -1.21
N LEU A 62 2.47 -19.50 -2.34
CA LEU A 62 1.35 -19.83 -3.21
C LEU A 62 1.84 -20.25 -4.60
N LYS A 63 1.25 -21.31 -5.14
CA LYS A 63 1.34 -21.71 -6.55
C LYS A 63 0.27 -20.94 -7.32
N LEU A 64 0.68 -19.87 -7.98
CA LEU A 64 -0.20 -19.08 -8.84
C LEU A 64 0.29 -19.18 -10.27
N GLU A 65 -0.59 -19.57 -11.18
CA GLU A 65 -0.40 -19.34 -12.60
C GLU A 65 -0.80 -17.89 -12.86
N ILE A 66 0.17 -16.98 -12.75
CA ILE A 66 -0.05 -15.57 -13.04
C ILE A 66 0.13 -15.40 -14.54
N PRO A 67 -0.95 -15.26 -15.34
CA PRO A 67 -0.77 -14.86 -16.73
C PRO A 67 0.00 -13.54 -16.73
N HIS A 68 1.02 -13.45 -17.58
CA HIS A 68 1.82 -12.24 -17.69
C HIS A 68 0.93 -11.13 -18.26
N ALA A 69 0.24 -10.41 -17.36
CA ALA A 69 -0.50 -9.24 -17.73
C ALA A 69 0.51 -8.17 -18.13
N GLN A 70 0.36 -7.62 -19.34
CA GLN A 70 1.07 -6.41 -19.69
C GLN A 70 0.77 -5.38 -18.62
N ASN A 71 1.82 -4.90 -17.93
CA ASN A 71 1.68 -3.89 -16.91
C ASN A 71 1.05 -2.66 -17.56
N LYS A 72 -0.26 -2.48 -17.34
CA LYS A 72 -0.94 -1.26 -17.76
C LYS A 72 -0.30 -0.12 -16.99
N SER A 73 0.10 0.91 -17.72
CA SER A 73 0.57 2.13 -17.08
C SER A 73 -0.54 2.65 -16.17
N ASN A 74 -0.26 2.69 -14.87
CA ASN A 74 -1.17 3.21 -13.85
C ASN A 74 -0.73 4.63 -13.45
N ARG A 75 -1.55 5.37 -12.72
CA ARG A 75 -1.18 6.70 -12.21
C ARG A 75 -0.20 6.54 -11.03
N ASN A 76 0.91 7.27 -11.07
CA ASN A 76 1.94 7.24 -10.03
C ASN A 76 1.66 8.32 -8.96
N PHE A 77 0.82 7.98 -7.99
CA PHE A 77 0.51 8.88 -6.87
C PHE A 77 1.66 9.03 -5.86
N HIS A 78 2.67 8.16 -5.90
CA HIS A 78 3.81 8.26 -5.00
C HIS A 78 4.75 9.41 -5.41
N ASN A 79 4.84 9.71 -6.69
CA ASN A 79 5.78 10.71 -7.22
C ASN A 79 5.05 11.94 -7.77
N ILE A 80 3.97 12.32 -7.10
CA ILE A 80 3.17 13.49 -7.46
C ILE A 80 3.69 14.73 -6.70
N ASP A 81 3.74 15.86 -7.39
CA ASP A 81 3.84 17.16 -6.74
C ASP A 81 2.44 17.57 -6.26
N TRP A 82 2.22 17.48 -4.94
CA TRP A 82 0.94 17.85 -4.34
C TRP A 82 0.65 19.35 -4.41
N GLU A 83 1.68 20.19 -4.47
CA GLU A 83 1.51 21.63 -4.62
C GLU A 83 0.98 21.98 -6.01
N GLU A 84 1.56 21.37 -7.05
CA GLU A 84 1.06 21.49 -8.43
C GLU A 84 -0.35 20.91 -8.58
N PHE A 85 -0.60 19.75 -7.97
CA PHE A 85 -1.92 19.13 -7.98
C PHE A 85 -2.99 20.04 -7.39
N ASN A 86 -2.70 20.67 -6.23
CA ASN A 86 -3.60 21.61 -5.60
C ASN A 86 -3.81 22.87 -6.44
N LYS A 87 -2.75 23.41 -7.07
CA LYS A 87 -2.84 24.56 -7.99
C LYS A 87 -3.77 24.27 -9.17
N SER A 88 -3.77 23.05 -9.71
CA SER A 88 -4.69 22.65 -10.79
C SER A 88 -6.11 22.34 -10.29
N LEU A 89 -6.27 21.76 -9.10
CA LEU A 89 -7.59 21.39 -8.56
C LEU A 89 -8.41 22.60 -8.08
N LEU A 90 -7.77 23.56 -7.40
CA LEU A 90 -8.46 24.69 -6.77
C LEU A 90 -9.35 25.50 -7.72
N PRO A 91 -8.91 25.87 -8.95
CA PRO A 91 -9.78 26.56 -9.91
C PRO A 91 -11.00 25.74 -10.33
N ARG A 92 -10.84 24.41 -10.50
CA ARG A 92 -11.93 23.50 -10.88
C ARG A 92 -12.98 23.40 -9.79
N LEU A 93 -12.55 23.36 -8.52
CA LEU A 93 -13.45 23.42 -7.38
C LEU A 93 -14.11 24.80 -7.25
N GLY A 94 -13.38 25.88 -7.51
CA GLY A 94 -13.92 27.24 -7.49
C GLY A 94 -15.07 27.46 -8.49
N GLN A 95 -15.01 26.80 -9.66
CA GLN A 95 -16.10 26.83 -10.65
C GLN A 95 -17.38 26.15 -10.17
N MET A 96 -17.31 25.27 -9.17
CA MET A 96 -18.48 24.60 -8.60
C MET A 96 -19.27 25.51 -7.64
N GLY A 97 -18.72 26.68 -7.29
CA GLY A 97 -19.30 27.61 -6.34
C GLY A 97 -19.06 27.22 -4.88
N PRO A 98 -19.52 28.05 -3.92
CA PRO A 98 -19.35 27.77 -2.51
C PRO A 98 -20.15 26.53 -2.08
N PRO A 99 -19.73 25.82 -1.03
CA PRO A 99 -20.51 24.74 -0.45
C PRO A 99 -21.92 25.21 -0.10
N CYS A 100 -22.93 24.49 -0.58
CA CYS A 100 -24.33 24.76 -0.31
C CYS A 100 -25.00 23.58 0.40
N THR A 101 -26.10 23.85 1.09
CA THR A 101 -26.89 22.80 1.75
C THR A 101 -27.53 21.91 0.68
N ILE A 102 -27.22 20.62 0.74
CA ILE A 102 -27.82 19.61 -0.12
C ILE A 102 -29.11 19.13 0.54
N THR A 103 -30.24 19.37 -0.10
CA THR A 103 -31.57 19.05 0.44
C THR A 103 -32.24 17.88 -0.27
N THR A 104 -31.78 17.54 -1.47
CA THR A 104 -32.35 16.45 -2.27
C THR A 104 -31.30 15.42 -2.70
N GLN A 105 -31.76 14.18 -2.94
CA GLN A 105 -30.92 13.12 -3.49
C GLN A 105 -30.32 13.49 -4.86
N ALA A 106 -31.07 14.23 -5.68
CA ALA A 106 -30.62 14.67 -7.00
C ALA A 106 -29.51 15.73 -6.90
N GLU A 107 -29.60 16.65 -5.94
CA GLU A 107 -28.52 17.60 -5.62
C GLU A 107 -27.27 16.88 -5.14
N PHE A 108 -27.43 15.89 -4.25
CA PHE A 108 -26.31 15.07 -3.77
C PHE A 108 -25.57 14.39 -4.92
N GLY A 109 -26.32 13.69 -5.80
CA GLY A 109 -25.74 12.99 -6.94
C GLY A 109 -24.99 13.93 -7.89
N ARG A 110 -25.53 15.12 -8.16
CA ARG A 110 -24.86 16.13 -8.99
C ARG A 110 -23.59 16.67 -8.34
N ALA A 111 -23.65 17.01 -7.05
CA ALA A 111 -22.48 17.50 -6.31
C ALA A 111 -21.35 16.46 -6.28
N ALA A 112 -21.67 15.20 -5.95
CA ALA A 112 -20.72 14.10 -5.91
C ALA A 112 -20.10 13.81 -7.29
N SER A 113 -20.93 13.84 -8.35
CA SER A 113 -20.47 13.63 -9.73
C SER A 113 -19.53 14.75 -10.19
N ASN A 114 -19.87 16.01 -9.89
CA ASN A 114 -19.05 17.16 -10.24
C ASN A 114 -17.71 17.14 -9.50
N LEU A 115 -17.72 16.85 -8.19
CA LEU A 115 -16.51 16.74 -7.39
C LEU A 115 -15.61 15.61 -7.90
N THR A 116 -16.19 14.45 -8.14
CA THR A 116 -15.48 13.28 -8.67
C THR A 116 -14.87 13.60 -10.03
N ARG A 117 -15.62 14.25 -10.92
CA ARG A 117 -15.12 14.68 -12.22
C ARG A 117 -13.94 15.64 -12.09
N ALA A 118 -14.05 16.67 -11.25
CA ALA A 118 -12.96 17.63 -11.03
C ALA A 118 -11.67 16.93 -10.57
N ILE A 119 -11.77 16.04 -9.58
CA ILE A 119 -10.63 15.28 -9.07
C ILE A 119 -10.05 14.37 -10.16
N GLN A 120 -10.88 13.63 -10.89
CA GLN A 120 -10.42 12.71 -11.93
C GLN A 120 -9.76 13.44 -13.12
N GLU A 121 -10.24 14.63 -13.47
CA GLU A 121 -9.61 15.47 -14.49
C GLU A 121 -8.24 15.98 -14.03
N THR A 122 -8.12 16.47 -12.80
CA THR A 122 -6.83 16.86 -12.22
C THR A 122 -5.86 15.68 -12.15
N ILE A 123 -6.34 14.48 -11.76
CA ILE A 123 -5.52 13.26 -11.77
C ILE A 123 -5.00 12.96 -13.18
N LYS A 124 -5.84 13.10 -14.20
CA LYS A 124 -5.42 12.83 -15.58
C LYS A 124 -4.36 13.80 -16.07
N GLU A 125 -4.48 15.06 -15.68
CA GLU A 125 -3.61 16.17 -16.07
C GLU A 125 -2.26 16.12 -15.34
N VAL A 126 -2.27 16.02 -14.02
CA VAL A 126 -1.07 16.25 -13.19
C VAL A 126 -0.39 14.96 -12.75
N VAL A 127 -1.15 13.86 -12.54
CA VAL A 127 -0.54 12.64 -12.02
C VAL A 127 0.21 11.90 -13.14
N PRO A 128 1.54 11.75 -13.04
CA PRO A 128 2.30 11.10 -14.09
C PRO A 128 1.90 9.63 -14.20
N LEU A 129 2.02 9.12 -15.42
CA LEU A 129 1.87 7.70 -15.70
C LEU A 129 3.10 6.94 -15.21
N SER A 130 2.87 5.89 -14.44
CA SER A 130 3.88 4.91 -14.04
C SER A 130 4.51 4.30 -15.28
N LYS A 131 5.83 4.26 -15.31
CA LYS A 131 6.62 3.51 -16.29
C LYS A 131 7.08 2.20 -15.64
N PRO A 132 6.24 1.15 -15.64
CA PRO A 132 6.62 -0.12 -15.06
C PRO A 132 7.83 -0.67 -15.83
N SER A 133 8.95 -0.84 -15.14
CA SER A 133 10.16 -1.46 -15.66
C SER A 133 10.42 -2.75 -14.87
N PRO A 134 10.78 -3.87 -15.53
CA PRO A 134 11.18 -5.11 -14.84
C PRO A 134 12.34 -4.91 -13.85
N HIS A 135 13.13 -3.85 -14.02
CA HIS A 135 14.30 -3.55 -13.20
C HIS A 135 14.02 -2.54 -12.07
N LEU A 136 12.84 -1.91 -12.05
CA LEU A 136 12.43 -1.02 -10.97
C LEU A 136 11.92 -1.87 -9.81
N LYS A 137 12.67 -1.88 -8.70
CA LYS A 137 12.18 -2.47 -7.45
C LYS A 137 10.99 -1.65 -6.97
N GLN A 138 9.83 -2.29 -6.86
CA GLN A 138 8.54 -1.66 -6.57
C GLN A 138 8.50 -0.91 -5.22
N TRP A 139 9.40 -1.27 -4.30
CA TRP A 139 9.56 -0.66 -2.97
C TRP A 139 10.65 0.43 -2.92
N TRP A 140 11.34 0.72 -4.03
CA TRP A 140 12.39 1.72 -4.10
C TRP A 140 11.80 3.06 -4.54
N ASN A 141 11.64 4.00 -3.61
CA ASN A 141 11.15 5.34 -3.90
C ASN A 141 12.28 6.39 -3.90
N HIS A 142 11.94 7.61 -4.32
CA HIS A 142 12.89 8.72 -4.37
C HIS A 142 13.51 9.04 -3.01
N ASP A 143 12.74 8.94 -1.93
CA ASP A 143 13.23 9.21 -0.57
C ASP A 143 14.26 8.19 -0.13
N LEU A 144 14.09 6.91 -0.46
CA LEU A 144 15.08 5.86 -0.24
C LEU A 144 16.35 6.09 -1.08
N ALA A 145 16.21 6.59 -2.32
CA ALA A 145 17.35 6.99 -3.12
C ALA A 145 18.12 8.16 -2.48
N LEU A 146 17.42 9.21 -2.02
CA LEU A 146 18.00 10.34 -1.30
C LEU A 146 18.67 9.91 0.01
N MET A 147 18.02 9.05 0.79
CA MET A 147 18.58 8.53 2.04
C MET A 147 19.83 7.69 1.77
N ARG A 148 19.83 6.85 0.73
CA ARG A 148 21.04 6.11 0.32
C ARG A 148 22.17 7.06 -0.04
N HIS A 149 21.91 8.12 -0.81
CA HIS A 149 22.92 9.12 -1.14
C HIS A 149 23.48 9.82 0.10
N LYS A 150 22.64 10.15 1.08
CA LYS A 150 23.08 10.74 2.36
C LYS A 150 23.97 9.78 3.14
N VAL A 151 23.59 8.50 3.24
CA VAL A 151 24.41 7.47 3.93
C VAL A 151 25.76 7.28 3.24
N VAL A 152 25.77 7.20 1.91
CA VAL A 152 27.02 7.10 1.15
C VAL A 152 27.91 8.31 1.38
N LYS A 153 27.36 9.53 1.36
CA LYS A 153 28.12 10.76 1.63
C LYS A 153 28.75 10.76 3.02
N LEU A 154 27.99 10.39 4.05
CA LEU A 154 28.48 10.32 5.44
C LEU A 154 29.61 9.30 5.61
N ASN A 155 29.57 8.18 4.89
CA ASN A 155 30.64 7.17 4.91
C ASN A 155 31.93 7.61 4.21
N TYR A 156 31.88 8.61 3.31
CA TYR A 156 33.09 9.18 2.70
C TYR A 156 33.68 10.35 3.51
N GLU A 157 32.90 10.92 4.42
CA GLU A 157 33.29 12.03 5.30
C GLU A 157 33.74 11.56 6.70
N SER A 158 33.68 10.26 6.99
CA SER A 158 34.20 9.60 8.21
C SER A 158 35.50 8.86 7.92
#